data_AF-A0A838DS59-F1
#
_entry.id   AF-A0A838DS59-F1
#
_cell.length_a   1.000
_cell.length_b   1.000
_cell.length_c   1.000
_cell.angle_alpha   90.00
_cell.angle_beta   90.00
_cell.angle_gamma   90.00
#
_symmetry.space_group_name_H-M   'P 1'
#
loop_
_entity.id
_entity.type
_entity.pdbx_description
1 polymer ?
#
loop_
_entity_poly.entity_id
_entity_poly.type
_entity_poly.pdbx_seq_one_letter_code
_entity_poly.pdbx_strand_id
1 'polypeptide(L)'
;MDRYRILLGGLLLFAIVIVSSCGGATPPGGSATPTASGASTPVTPAASPTPIASATTPVSTPTSVPTTPPAGGVLATADNYYKAVAARDYTKAYSYMDPGVTSPLQPNQPISQDQYTRLAQGVDLTAGPVVSYTYIADASDPTRVIMTLSRKQGLRYHSHLTMKQVGDTWKIISFDTI
;
A
#
# COMPACT_ATOMS: atom_id res chain seq x y z
N MET A 1 -14.16 17.97 29.86
CA MET A 1 -15.50 17.46 29.50
C MET A 1 -15.86 17.91 28.09
N ASP A 2 -16.33 16.97 27.28
CA ASP A 2 -17.32 17.11 26.22
C ASP A 2 -17.22 18.26 25.20
N ARG A 3 -16.46 18.04 24.09
CA ARG A 3 -16.64 18.74 22.80
C ARG A 3 -16.50 17.88 21.53
N TYR A 4 -16.52 16.54 21.61
CA TYR A 4 -16.50 15.64 20.44
C TYR A 4 -17.47 14.45 20.58
N ARG A 5 -18.78 14.73 20.56
CA ARG A 5 -19.85 13.70 20.54
C ARG A 5 -20.92 13.99 19.46
N ILE A 6 -20.52 14.60 18.35
CA ILE A 6 -21.40 14.87 17.19
C ILE A 6 -20.68 14.42 15.91
N LEU A 7 -20.79 13.13 15.59
CA LEU A 7 -20.61 12.56 14.24
C LEU A 7 -21.08 11.08 14.17
N LEU A 8 -22.03 10.69 15.04
CA LEU A 8 -22.55 9.32 15.12
C LEU A 8 -24.09 9.36 15.10
N GLY A 9 -24.66 9.47 13.90
CA GLY A 9 -26.10 9.67 13.71
C GLY A 9 -26.45 10.00 12.25
N GLY A 10 -26.31 9.02 11.36
CA GLY A 10 -26.49 9.22 9.91
C GLY A 10 -26.77 7.94 9.12
N LEU A 11 -27.36 6.91 9.74
CA LEU A 11 -27.69 5.64 9.10
C LEU A 11 -29.18 5.31 9.28
N LEU A 12 -30.03 5.92 8.46
CA LEU A 12 -31.42 5.48 8.26
C LEU A 12 -31.92 5.93 6.87
N LEU A 13 -32.92 5.22 6.33
CA LEU A 13 -33.63 5.55 5.08
C LEU A 13 -32.79 5.56 3.79
N PHE A 14 -32.28 4.40 3.40
CA PHE A 14 -32.16 4.10 1.96
C PHE A 14 -33.51 3.59 1.44
N ALA A 15 -34.26 4.46 0.78
CA ALA A 15 -35.49 4.10 0.08
C ALA A 15 -35.17 3.27 -1.17
N ILE A 16 -35.97 2.25 -1.44
CA ILE A 16 -35.86 1.43 -2.65
C ILE A 16 -36.35 2.25 -3.84
N VAL A 17 -35.46 2.55 -4.79
CA VAL A 17 -35.82 3.08 -6.11
C VAL A 17 -35.12 2.25 -7.18
N ILE A 18 -35.87 1.35 -7.80
CA ILE A 18 -35.41 0.55 -8.95
C ILE A 18 -35.70 1.37 -10.21
N VAL A 19 -34.66 1.76 -10.96
CA VAL A 19 -34.83 2.34 -12.29
C VAL A 19 -33.98 1.56 -13.30
N SER A 20 -34.65 0.76 -14.11
CA SER A 20 -34.05 0.15 -15.29
C SER A 20 -33.97 1.19 -16.42
N SER A 21 -32.82 1.29 -17.08
CA SER A 21 -32.73 1.86 -18.42
C SER A 21 -31.80 1.02 -19.29
N CYS A 22 -32.08 0.98 -20.59
CA CYS A 22 -31.44 0.09 -21.57
C CYS A 22 -31.02 0.90 -22.81
N GLY A 23 -30.02 0.38 -23.54
CA GLY A 23 -29.42 1.03 -24.72
C GLY A 23 -28.12 1.79 -24.38
N GLY A 24 -27.05 1.76 -25.18
CA GLY A 24 -26.77 0.93 -26.37
C GLY A 24 -26.66 1.72 -27.67
N ALA A 25 -25.43 2.00 -28.12
CA ALA A 25 -25.06 2.31 -29.51
C ALA A 25 -23.53 2.29 -29.72
N THR A 26 -23.10 1.74 -30.86
CA THR A 26 -21.79 1.86 -31.53
C THR A 26 -22.08 1.81 -33.05
N PRO A 27 -21.13 1.98 -33.99
CA PRO A 27 -19.78 2.57 -34.00
C PRO A 27 -19.81 3.80 -34.98
N PRO A 28 -18.92 4.04 -35.99
CA PRO A 28 -17.48 3.76 -36.20
C PRO A 28 -16.64 4.99 -36.68
N GLY A 29 -15.34 4.79 -36.92
CA GLY A 29 -14.60 5.47 -38.00
C GLY A 29 -13.39 6.31 -37.59
N GLY A 30 -12.29 6.21 -38.35
CA GLY A 30 -11.09 7.03 -38.17
C GLY A 30 -9.77 6.30 -38.46
N SER A 31 -9.46 6.06 -39.75
CA SER A 31 -8.17 5.50 -40.17
C SER A 31 -7.37 6.51 -40.99
N ALA A 32 -6.12 6.76 -40.62
CA ALA A 32 -5.16 7.49 -41.44
C ALA A 32 -3.71 7.13 -41.03
N THR A 33 -2.95 6.59 -41.98
CA THR A 33 -1.49 6.44 -41.91
C THR A 33 -0.86 7.28 -43.02
N PRO A 34 0.25 7.98 -42.74
CA PRO A 34 1.25 8.20 -43.78
C PRO A 34 2.64 7.74 -43.35
N THR A 35 3.31 7.01 -44.24
CA THR A 35 4.72 6.60 -44.10
C THR A 35 5.65 7.74 -44.53
N ALA A 36 6.76 7.91 -43.83
CA ALA A 36 7.95 8.60 -44.33
C ALA A 36 9.19 7.72 -44.08
N SER A 37 10.11 7.67 -45.04
CA SER A 37 11.28 6.77 -45.03
C SER A 37 12.58 7.55 -45.07
N GLY A 38 13.61 7.05 -44.40
CA GLY A 38 14.98 7.55 -44.42
C GLY A 38 15.93 6.47 -43.93
N ALA A 39 17.02 6.20 -44.66
CA ALA A 39 17.82 4.98 -44.47
C ALA A 39 19.32 5.20 -44.69
N SER A 40 20.13 4.36 -44.02
CA SER A 40 21.58 4.16 -44.21
C SER A 40 22.47 5.36 -43.77
N THR A 41 23.75 5.20 -43.41
CA THR A 41 24.74 4.10 -43.62
C THR A 41 25.51 3.68 -42.34
N PRO A 42 26.25 2.55 -42.35
CA PRO A 42 26.99 2.02 -41.18
C PRO A 42 28.51 2.31 -41.18
N VAL A 43 29.17 2.18 -40.02
CA VAL A 43 30.65 2.10 -39.89
C VAL A 43 31.12 1.15 -38.76
N THR A 44 32.23 0.45 -39.03
CA THR A 44 33.02 -0.48 -38.17
C THR A 44 34.40 -0.65 -38.87
N PRO A 45 35.52 -1.09 -38.23
CA PRO A 45 35.64 -1.73 -36.92
C PRO A 45 36.79 -1.24 -36.00
N ALA A 46 36.99 -2.00 -34.92
CA ALA A 46 37.86 -1.83 -33.76
C ALA A 46 39.38 -1.67 -33.95
N ALA A 47 40.03 -1.11 -32.91
CA ALA A 47 41.37 -1.47 -32.43
C ALA A 47 41.50 -1.19 -30.91
N SER A 48 42.42 -1.86 -30.22
CA SER A 48 42.80 -1.63 -28.80
C SER A 48 44.29 -1.89 -28.63
N PRO A 49 45.01 -1.14 -27.77
CA PRO A 49 45.58 -1.81 -26.58
C PRO A 49 45.71 -0.93 -25.30
N THR A 50 45.85 -1.60 -24.15
CA THR A 50 46.37 -1.14 -22.84
C THR A 50 47.91 -1.22 -22.77
N PRO A 51 48.66 -0.87 -21.67
CA PRO A 51 48.30 -0.48 -20.28
C PRO A 51 48.62 1.02 -19.97
N ILE A 52 49.02 1.60 -18.81
CA ILE A 52 49.69 1.22 -17.53
C ILE A 52 49.13 2.03 -16.33
N ALA A 53 49.43 1.55 -15.11
CA ALA A 53 49.19 2.10 -13.77
C ALA A 53 49.64 3.59 -13.56
N SER A 54 49.13 4.35 -12.57
CA SER A 54 49.45 4.10 -11.15
C SER A 54 48.49 4.72 -10.11
N ALA A 55 48.26 3.94 -9.05
CA ALA A 55 47.94 4.27 -7.66
C ALA A 55 47.31 5.64 -7.30
N THR A 56 46.12 5.57 -6.68
CA THR A 56 45.98 6.03 -5.29
C THR A 56 44.88 5.25 -4.57
N THR A 57 45.17 4.69 -3.40
CA THR A 57 44.21 3.90 -2.60
C THR A 57 43.54 4.72 -1.52
N PRO A 58 42.19 4.77 -1.45
CA PRO A 58 41.48 5.06 -0.22
C PRO A 58 41.20 3.75 0.54
N VAL A 59 42.21 3.19 1.23
CA VAL A 59 41.94 2.22 2.31
C VAL A 59 41.53 3.02 3.55
N SER A 60 40.23 3.24 3.69
CA SER A 60 39.61 3.80 4.89
C SER A 60 38.38 2.99 5.24
N THR A 61 38.61 1.94 6.02
CA THR A 61 37.72 1.31 7.01
C THR A 61 36.26 1.01 6.59
N PRO A 62 35.80 -0.26 6.63
CA PRO A 62 34.37 -0.54 6.73
C PRO A 62 33.86 -0.04 8.09
N THR A 63 33.35 1.19 8.13
CA THR A 63 32.77 1.78 9.34
C THR A 63 31.49 1.05 9.70
N SER A 64 31.62 0.01 10.53
CA SER A 64 30.51 -0.72 11.13
C SER A 64 29.79 0.15 12.16
N VAL A 65 28.97 1.09 11.68
CA VAL A 65 28.06 1.87 12.52
C VAL A 65 27.06 0.91 13.17
N PRO A 66 26.92 0.89 14.51
CA PRO A 66 25.96 0.03 15.17
C PRO A 66 24.52 0.53 14.95
N THR A 67 23.74 -0.30 14.26
CA THR A 67 22.27 -0.44 14.38
C THR A 67 21.38 0.75 13.97
N THR A 68 20.88 0.70 12.72
CA THR A 68 19.54 1.25 12.37
C THR A 68 18.75 0.24 11.53
N PRO A 69 17.98 -0.67 12.16
CA PRO A 69 16.71 -1.05 11.55
C PRO A 69 15.61 -1.45 12.55
N PRO A 70 14.79 -0.50 13.06
CA PRO A 70 13.42 -0.81 13.46
C PRO A 70 12.50 -0.80 12.23
N ALA A 71 12.58 0.25 11.41
CA ALA A 71 11.70 0.49 10.28
C ALA A 71 11.75 -0.58 9.17
N GLY A 72 12.87 -1.31 9.00
CA GLY A 72 13.03 -2.25 7.89
C GLY A 72 11.97 -3.37 7.87
N GLY A 73 11.85 -4.12 8.98
CA GLY A 73 10.85 -5.18 9.11
C GLY A 73 9.42 -4.64 9.26
N VAL A 74 9.27 -3.50 9.92
CA VAL A 74 8.00 -2.79 10.11
C VAL A 74 7.40 -2.37 8.76
N LEU A 75 8.15 -1.65 7.92
CA LEU A 75 7.70 -1.20 6.60
C LEU A 75 7.48 -2.36 5.64
N ALA A 76 8.35 -3.39 5.64
CA ALA A 76 8.14 -4.59 4.85
C ALA A 76 6.85 -5.33 5.25
N THR A 77 6.49 -5.34 6.53
CA THR A 77 5.23 -5.94 7.01
C THR A 77 4.02 -5.10 6.60
N ALA A 78 4.11 -3.76 6.69
CA ALA A 78 3.03 -2.86 6.31
C ALA A 78 2.72 -2.89 4.81
N ASP A 79 3.77 -2.94 3.98
CA ASP A 79 3.67 -3.11 2.53
C ASP A 79 3.07 -4.47 2.16
N ASN A 80 3.57 -5.58 2.72
CA ASN A 80 3.01 -6.91 2.45
C ASN A 80 1.56 -7.06 2.93
N TYR A 81 1.20 -6.44 4.05
CA TYR A 81 -0.18 -6.31 4.52
C TYR A 81 -1.05 -5.59 3.49
N TYR A 82 -0.66 -4.39 3.04
CA TYR A 82 -1.46 -3.62 2.09
C TYR A 82 -1.45 -4.16 0.66
N LYS A 83 -0.44 -4.94 0.25
CA LYS A 83 -0.48 -5.79 -0.94
C LYS A 83 -1.59 -6.82 -0.86
N ALA A 84 -1.75 -7.49 0.28
CA ALA A 84 -2.82 -8.46 0.49
C ALA A 84 -4.21 -7.79 0.53
N VAL A 85 -4.34 -6.63 1.18
CA VAL A 85 -5.59 -5.83 1.17
C VAL A 85 -5.97 -5.39 -0.26
N ALA A 86 -5.02 -4.86 -1.04
CA ALA A 86 -5.27 -4.45 -2.43
C ALA A 86 -5.59 -5.63 -3.37
N ALA A 87 -4.99 -6.80 -3.12
CA ALA A 87 -5.36 -8.06 -3.78
C ALA A 87 -6.71 -8.63 -3.32
N ARG A 88 -7.27 -8.11 -2.21
CA ARG A 88 -8.46 -8.61 -1.49
C ARG A 88 -8.28 -10.02 -0.90
N ASP A 89 -7.04 -10.39 -0.63
CA ASP A 89 -6.65 -11.59 0.11
C ASP A 89 -6.64 -11.27 1.62
N TYR A 90 -7.84 -11.14 2.19
CA TYR A 90 -8.02 -10.75 3.59
C TYR A 90 -7.50 -11.80 4.59
N THR A 91 -7.46 -13.07 4.19
CA THR A 91 -6.83 -14.15 4.96
C THR A 91 -5.33 -13.91 5.11
N LYS A 92 -4.63 -13.61 3.99
CA LYS A 92 -3.21 -13.27 4.03
C LYS A 92 -2.96 -11.91 4.71
N ALA A 93 -3.83 -10.92 4.52
CA ALA A 93 -3.74 -9.65 5.22
C ALA A 93 -3.80 -9.85 6.75
N TYR A 94 -4.79 -10.61 7.24
CA TYR A 94 -4.90 -10.98 8.66
C TYR A 94 -3.67 -11.75 9.17
N SER A 95 -2.99 -12.54 8.31
CA SER A 95 -1.77 -13.26 8.70
C SER A 95 -0.60 -12.36 9.12
N TYR A 96 -0.59 -11.07 8.75
CA TYR A 96 0.38 -10.07 9.23
C TYR A 96 -0.01 -9.43 10.57
N MET A 97 -1.20 -9.73 11.09
CA MET A 97 -1.65 -9.27 12.40
C MET A 97 -1.22 -10.22 13.52
N ASP A 98 -1.21 -9.68 14.74
CA ASP A 98 -1.08 -10.43 15.99
C ASP A 98 -2.44 -11.02 16.40
N PRO A 99 -2.51 -12.21 17.04
CA PRO A 99 -3.77 -12.76 17.54
C PRO A 99 -4.47 -11.89 18.60
N GLY A 100 -3.77 -10.93 19.23
CA GLY A 100 -4.32 -9.93 20.14
C GLY A 100 -4.62 -8.57 19.49
N VAL A 101 -4.60 -8.46 18.16
CA VAL A 101 -4.83 -7.19 17.43
C VAL A 101 -6.21 -6.60 17.75
N THR A 102 -6.26 -5.31 18.06
CA THR A 102 -7.52 -4.57 18.28
C THR A 102 -7.74 -3.50 17.21
N SER A 103 -8.96 -2.94 17.18
CA SER A 103 -9.39 -1.88 16.28
C SER A 103 -10.14 -0.81 17.08
N PRO A 104 -10.18 0.47 16.68
CA PRO A 104 -10.98 1.50 17.36
C PRO A 104 -12.47 1.16 17.53
N LEU A 105 -13.02 0.27 16.70
CA LEU A 105 -14.40 -0.24 16.83
C LEU A 105 -14.57 -1.24 18.00
N GLN A 106 -13.49 -1.91 18.40
CA GLN A 106 -13.44 -2.96 19.43
C GLN A 106 -12.12 -2.88 20.23
N PRO A 107 -11.84 -1.78 20.96
CA PRO A 107 -10.52 -1.55 21.55
C PRO A 107 -10.15 -2.52 22.67
N ASN A 108 -11.15 -3.19 23.27
CA ASN A 108 -11.00 -4.11 24.39
C ASN A 108 -11.19 -5.59 24.00
N GLN A 109 -11.29 -5.91 22.70
CA GLN A 109 -11.53 -7.26 22.21
C GLN A 109 -10.68 -7.54 20.97
N PRO A 110 -9.89 -8.63 20.92
CA PRO A 110 -9.18 -9.03 19.71
C PRO A 110 -10.16 -9.29 18.56
N ILE A 111 -9.89 -8.72 17.39
CA ILE A 111 -10.72 -8.93 16.20
C ILE A 111 -10.34 -10.25 15.52
N SER A 112 -11.30 -11.14 15.29
CA SER A 112 -11.04 -12.42 14.60
C SER A 112 -10.88 -12.25 13.09
N GLN A 113 -10.28 -13.23 12.42
CA GLN A 113 -10.12 -13.24 10.95
C GLN A 113 -11.44 -13.02 10.21
N ASP A 114 -12.53 -13.61 10.71
CA ASP A 114 -13.88 -13.47 10.16
C ASP A 114 -14.45 -12.06 10.33
N GLN A 115 -14.22 -11.43 11.49
CA GLN A 115 -14.63 -10.05 11.74
C GLN A 115 -13.81 -9.08 10.89
N TYR A 116 -12.50 -9.28 10.81
CA TYR A 116 -11.59 -8.51 9.95
C TYR A 116 -11.99 -8.63 8.47
N THR A 117 -12.24 -9.86 7.99
CA THR A 117 -12.64 -10.12 6.60
C THR A 117 -13.96 -9.43 6.25
N ARG A 118 -14.98 -9.52 7.12
CA ARG A 118 -16.26 -8.82 6.92
C ARG A 118 -16.10 -7.30 6.96
N LEU A 119 -15.25 -6.76 7.84
CA LEU A 119 -14.97 -5.33 7.90
C LEU A 119 -14.30 -4.85 6.60
N ALA A 120 -13.23 -5.52 6.17
CA ALA A 120 -12.50 -5.20 4.94
C ALA A 120 -13.40 -5.29 3.70
N GLN A 121 -14.21 -6.35 3.57
CA GLN A 121 -15.21 -6.50 2.52
C GLN A 121 -16.27 -5.38 2.55
N GLY A 122 -16.70 -4.96 3.75
CA GLY A 122 -17.64 -3.85 3.93
C GLY A 122 -17.09 -2.50 3.43
N VAL A 123 -15.79 -2.22 3.69
CA VAL A 123 -15.13 -1.02 3.14
C VAL A 123 -14.92 -1.16 1.63
N ASP A 124 -14.57 -2.34 1.12
CA ASP A 124 -14.44 -2.59 -0.33
C ASP A 124 -15.76 -2.42 -1.10
N LEU A 125 -16.89 -2.80 -0.50
CA LEU A 125 -18.22 -2.59 -1.05
C LEU A 125 -18.62 -1.10 -1.02
N THR A 126 -18.31 -0.38 0.05
CA THR A 126 -18.80 0.99 0.27
C THR A 126 -17.90 2.07 -0.32
N ALA A 127 -16.58 1.88 -0.38
CA ALA A 127 -15.59 2.83 -0.92
C ALA A 127 -14.82 2.29 -2.15
N GLY A 128 -15.06 1.05 -2.55
CA GLY A 128 -14.30 0.36 -3.60
C GLY A 128 -12.95 -0.17 -3.10
N PRO A 129 -12.30 -1.08 -3.85
CA PRO A 129 -10.98 -1.62 -3.48
C PRO A 129 -9.90 -0.53 -3.40
N VAL A 130 -8.84 -0.81 -2.63
CA VAL A 130 -7.60 -0.02 -2.65
C VAL A 130 -6.97 -0.13 -4.03
N VAL A 131 -6.67 1.01 -4.66
CA VAL A 131 -6.06 1.08 -6.01
C VAL A 131 -4.61 1.59 -5.98
N SER A 132 -4.22 2.32 -4.93
CA SER A 132 -2.83 2.68 -4.66
C SER A 132 -2.65 3.00 -3.18
N TYR A 133 -1.41 2.86 -2.69
CA TYR A 133 -1.02 3.27 -1.35
C TYR A 133 0.45 3.75 -1.34
N THR A 134 0.79 4.56 -0.35
CA THR A 134 2.18 4.87 0.03
C THR A 134 2.34 4.70 1.54
N TYR A 135 3.57 4.57 2.04
CA TYR A 135 3.87 4.34 3.45
C TYR A 135 5.11 5.10 3.90
N ILE A 136 5.12 5.49 5.17
CA ILE A 136 6.28 6.04 5.88
C ILE A 136 6.24 5.61 7.35
N ALA A 137 7.39 5.38 7.98
CA ALA A 137 7.45 5.17 9.42
C ALA A 137 7.19 6.50 10.15
N ASP A 138 6.54 6.47 11.30
CA ASP A 138 6.40 7.68 12.13
C ASP A 138 7.79 8.09 12.65
N ALA A 139 8.15 9.36 12.47
CA ALA A 139 9.44 9.90 12.90
C ALA A 139 9.60 9.90 14.43
N SER A 140 8.49 9.81 15.17
CA SER A 140 8.45 9.77 16.64
C SER A 140 8.41 8.34 17.20
N ASP A 141 7.93 7.38 16.40
CA ASP A 141 7.77 5.98 16.78
C ASP A 141 8.01 5.07 15.55
N PRO A 142 9.22 4.50 15.36
CA PRO A 142 9.53 3.69 14.20
C PRO A 142 8.86 2.30 14.23
N THR A 143 8.05 1.97 15.24
CA THR A 143 7.14 0.80 15.25
C THR A 143 5.76 1.13 14.66
N ARG A 144 5.48 2.42 14.41
CA ARG A 144 4.24 2.93 13.82
C ARG A 144 4.46 3.29 12.35
N VAL A 145 3.48 2.96 11.51
CA VAL A 145 3.49 3.28 10.07
C VAL A 145 2.29 4.14 9.72
N ILE A 146 2.55 5.25 9.04
CA ILE A 146 1.54 6.10 8.43
C ILE A 146 1.37 5.64 6.99
N MET A 147 0.26 4.96 6.73
CA MET A 147 -0.18 4.59 5.39
C MET A 147 -1.00 5.72 4.78
N THR A 148 -0.86 5.97 3.48
CA THR A 148 -1.77 6.85 2.72
C THR A 148 -2.41 6.03 1.62
N LEU A 149 -3.73 5.87 1.65
CA LEU A 149 -4.47 4.98 0.75
C LEU A 149 -5.33 5.77 -0.22
N SER A 150 -5.49 5.27 -1.45
CA SER A 150 -6.53 5.71 -2.39
C SER A 150 -7.39 4.51 -2.79
N ARG A 151 -8.71 4.65 -2.70
CA ARG A 151 -9.70 3.63 -3.11
C ARG A 151 -10.41 3.99 -4.41
N LYS A 152 -11.00 2.99 -5.08
CA LYS A 152 -11.60 3.13 -6.42
C LYS A 152 -12.68 4.21 -6.54
N GLN A 153 -13.43 4.53 -5.48
CA GLN A 153 -14.41 5.62 -5.49
C GLN A 153 -13.82 7.02 -5.25
N GLY A 154 -12.49 7.18 -5.33
CA GLY A 154 -11.80 8.47 -5.12
C GLY A 154 -11.56 8.83 -3.65
N LEU A 155 -12.02 8.01 -2.71
CA LEU A 155 -11.75 8.19 -1.28
C LEU A 155 -10.25 8.04 -0.99
N ARG A 156 -9.65 9.03 -0.34
CA ARG A 156 -8.25 9.06 0.09
C ARG A 156 -8.16 9.38 1.58
N TYR A 157 -7.37 8.63 2.34
CA TYR A 157 -7.25 8.76 3.79
C TYR A 157 -5.92 8.19 4.30
N HIS A 158 -5.66 8.37 5.58
CA HIS A 158 -4.54 7.75 6.29
C HIS A 158 -5.02 6.57 7.14
N SER A 159 -4.20 5.52 7.21
CA SER A 159 -4.31 4.49 8.25
C SER A 159 -3.02 4.49 9.05
N HIS A 160 -3.13 4.44 10.37
CA HIS A 160 -2.01 4.16 11.24
C HIS A 160 -1.98 2.67 11.55
N LEU A 161 -0.81 2.04 11.43
CA LEU A 161 -0.54 0.70 11.93
C LEU A 161 0.47 0.82 13.07
N THR A 162 0.23 0.18 14.21
CA THR A 162 1.24 0.00 15.25
C THR A 162 1.67 -1.47 15.26
N MET A 163 2.98 -1.73 15.37
CA MET A 163 3.52 -3.08 15.33
C MET A 163 4.30 -3.46 16.59
N LYS A 164 4.38 -4.76 16.86
CA LYS A 164 5.41 -5.35 17.74
C LYS A 164 6.19 -6.43 16.99
N GLN A 165 7.39 -6.72 17.44
CA GLN A 165 8.13 -7.90 17.03
C GLN A 165 7.72 -9.10 17.91
N VAL A 166 7.45 -10.24 17.28
CA VAL A 166 7.07 -11.51 17.92
C VAL A 166 8.00 -12.60 17.40
N GLY A 167 9.01 -12.97 18.22
CA GLY A 167 10.16 -13.74 17.73
C GLY A 167 10.88 -12.97 16.62
N ASP A 168 11.08 -13.60 15.46
CA ASP A 168 11.72 -12.96 14.30
C ASP A 168 10.72 -12.28 13.34
N THR A 169 9.43 -12.24 13.69
CA THR A 169 8.35 -11.73 12.81
C THR A 169 7.72 -10.45 13.37
N TRP A 170 7.61 -9.41 12.54
CA TRP A 170 6.83 -8.20 12.88
C TRP A 170 5.33 -8.44 12.67
N LYS A 171 4.51 -7.93 13.59
CA LYS A 171 3.05 -8.13 13.63
C LYS A 171 2.31 -6.84 13.94
N ILE A 172 1.23 -6.58 13.22
CA ILE A 172 0.31 -5.47 13.49
C ILE A 172 -0.48 -5.77 14.77
N ILE A 173 -0.46 -4.86 15.74
CA ILE A 173 -1.18 -4.95 17.02
C ILE A 173 -2.33 -3.95 17.16
N SER A 174 -2.31 -2.88 16.37
CA SER A 174 -3.43 -1.93 16.25
C SER A 174 -3.47 -1.36 14.84
N PHE A 175 -4.68 -1.12 14.34
CA PHE A 175 -4.91 -0.41 13.08
C PHE A 175 -6.16 0.48 13.20
N ASP A 176 -6.07 1.73 12.73
CA ASP A 176 -7.19 2.67 12.81
C ASP A 176 -8.33 2.34 11.81
N THR A 177 -7.96 1.92 10.60
CA THR A 177 -8.86 1.70 9.47
C THR A 177 -8.21 0.75 8.44
N ILE A 178 -8.97 0.26 7.46
CA ILE A 178 -8.53 -0.69 6.41
C ILE A 178 -8.61 0.00 5.06
#